data_AF-A0A7S2H5C3-F1
#
_entry.id   AF-A0A7S2H5C3-F1
#
_cell.length_a   1.000
_cell.length_b   1.000
_cell.length_c   1.000
_cell.angle_alpha   90.00
_cell.angle_beta   90.00
_cell.angle_gamma   90.00
#
_symmetry.space_group_name_H-M   'P 1'
#
loop_
_entity.id
_entity.type
_entity.pdbx_description
1 polymer ?
#
loop_
_entity_poly.entity_id
_entity_poly.type
_entity_poly.pdbx_seq_one_letter_code
_entity_poly.pdbx_strand_id
1 'polypeptide(L)'
;QDTLDTLHAAIQHRKFRNQWTTTSERIMMKHLELCVELKKMKTAREGLYQYRTMCQAASVGSLQEVVQHFRKSAEEKVSEAKKQKDLASGQLADLDEMESPQTI
;
A
#
# COMPACT_ATOMS: atom_id res chain seq x y z
N GLN A 1 -15.71 -5.80 -11.39
CA GLN A 1 -14.64 -6.66 -10.85
C GLN A 1 -13.55 -5.74 -10.32
N ASP A 2 -13.28 -5.76 -9.01
CA ASP A 2 -12.32 -4.86 -8.36
C ASP A 2 -10.88 -5.16 -8.85
N THR A 3 -10.08 -4.13 -9.07
CA THR A 3 -8.67 -4.25 -9.49
C THR A 3 -7.86 -5.06 -8.49
N LEU A 4 -8.13 -4.89 -7.19
CA LEU A 4 -7.46 -5.68 -6.15
C LEU A 4 -7.81 -7.17 -6.25
N ASP A 5 -9.08 -7.49 -6.48
CA ASP A 5 -9.53 -8.89 -6.58
C ASP A 5 -8.92 -9.59 -7.80
N THR A 6 -8.76 -8.86 -8.90
CA THR A 6 -8.11 -9.37 -10.12
C THR A 6 -6.64 -9.69 -9.88
N LEU A 7 -5.92 -8.81 -9.17
CA LEU A 7 -4.52 -9.06 -8.80
C LEU A 7 -4.38 -10.19 -7.79
N HIS A 8 -5.29 -10.26 -6.81
CA HIS A 8 -5.30 -11.35 -5.84
C HIS A 8 -5.55 -12.71 -6.51
N ALA A 9 -6.49 -12.78 -7.46
CA ALA A 9 -6.73 -13.98 -8.26
C ALA A 9 -5.49 -14.38 -9.10
N ALA A 10 -4.77 -13.41 -9.66
CA ALA A 10 -3.53 -13.66 -10.39
C ALA A 10 -2.44 -14.26 -9.47
N ILE A 11 -2.29 -13.76 -8.25
CA ILE A 11 -1.34 -14.28 -7.25
C ILE A 11 -1.69 -15.71 -6.83
N GLN A 12 -2.98 -16.01 -6.69
CA GLN A 12 -3.46 -17.35 -6.31
C GLN A 12 -3.32 -18.37 -7.45
N HIS A 13 -3.17 -17.93 -8.70
CA HIS A 13 -3.09 -18.80 -9.86
C HIS A 13 -1.84 -19.71 -9.81
N ARG A 14 -2.00 -20.98 -10.19
CA ARG A 14 -0.93 -22.01 -10.10
C ARG A 14 0.37 -21.61 -10.78
N LYS A 15 0.28 -20.98 -11.97
CA LYS A 15 1.47 -20.51 -12.70
C LYS A 15 2.25 -19.45 -11.93
N PHE A 16 1.54 -18.56 -11.23
CA PHE A 16 2.16 -17.54 -10.40
C PHE A 16 2.84 -18.21 -9.20
N ARG A 17 2.12 -19.03 -8.43
CA ARG A 17 2.66 -19.70 -7.24
C ARG A 17 3.89 -20.58 -7.46
N ASN A 18 4.03 -21.19 -8.64
CA ASN A 18 5.05 -22.20 -8.88
C ASN A 18 6.36 -21.65 -9.44
N GLN A 19 6.34 -20.45 -10.03
CA GLN A 19 7.53 -19.89 -10.67
C GLN A 19 7.63 -18.39 -10.42
N TRP A 20 8.70 -18.00 -9.74
CA TRP A 20 9.05 -16.60 -9.61
C TRP A 20 9.49 -16.03 -10.96
N THR A 21 9.00 -14.83 -11.28
CA THR A 21 9.41 -14.02 -12.42
C THR A 21 9.43 -12.56 -12.02
N THR A 22 10.14 -11.69 -12.76
CA THR A 22 10.11 -10.24 -12.55
C THR A 22 8.70 -9.66 -12.68
N THR A 23 7.84 -10.25 -13.51
CA THR A 23 6.43 -9.87 -13.60
C THR A 23 5.67 -10.23 -12.33
N SER A 24 5.96 -11.39 -11.74
CA SER A 24 5.36 -11.81 -10.47
C SER A 24 5.70 -10.83 -9.34
N GLU A 25 6.94 -10.35 -9.30
CA GLU A 25 7.37 -9.33 -8.35
C GLU A 25 6.60 -8.01 -8.52
N ARG A 26 6.51 -7.49 -9.74
CA ARG A 26 5.76 -6.26 -10.04
C ARG A 26 4.28 -6.38 -9.65
N ILE A 27 3.66 -7.52 -9.92
CA ILE A 27 2.27 -7.80 -9.52
C ILE A 27 2.13 -7.80 -8.00
N MET A 28 3.09 -8.39 -7.27
CA MET A 28 3.08 -8.40 -5.81
C MET A 28 3.25 -6.99 -5.23
N MET A 29 4.16 -6.18 -5.78
CA MET A 29 4.32 -4.78 -5.37
C MET A 29 3.01 -4.00 -5.53
N LYS A 30 2.36 -4.08 -6.69
CA LYS A 30 1.07 -3.42 -6.94
C LYS A 30 -0.06 -3.95 -6.08
N HIS A 31 -0.10 -5.25 -5.81
CA HIS A 31 -1.07 -5.83 -4.88
C HIS A 31 -0.93 -5.23 -3.48
N LEU A 32 0.30 -5.11 -2.97
CA LEU A 32 0.57 -4.57 -1.64
C LEU A 32 0.30 -3.07 -1.54
N GLU A 33 0.64 -2.27 -2.56
CA GLU A 33 0.24 -0.85 -2.65
C GLU A 33 -1.27 -0.68 -2.48
N LEU A 34 -2.06 -1.44 -3.25
CA LEU A 34 -3.53 -1.39 -3.17
C LEU A 34 -4.05 -1.88 -1.82
N CYS A 35 -3.41 -2.89 -1.21
CA CYS A 35 -3.78 -3.33 0.13
C CYS A 35 -3.54 -2.25 1.20
N VAL A 36 -2.48 -1.44 1.09
CA VAL A 36 -2.24 -0.29 1.97
C VAL A 36 -3.34 0.75 1.78
N GLU A 37 -3.63 1.11 0.53
CA GLU A 37 -4.61 2.13 0.20
C GLU A 37 -6.03 1.76 0.67
N LEU A 38 -6.42 0.51 0.44
CA LEU A 38 -7.73 -0.03 0.82
C LEU A 38 -7.77 -0.54 2.26
N LYS A 39 -6.68 -0.39 3.03
CA LYS A 39 -6.54 -0.86 4.42
C LYS A 39 -6.83 -2.37 4.59
N LYS A 40 -6.62 -3.19 3.56
CA LYS A 40 -6.89 -4.64 3.55
C LYS A 40 -5.66 -5.45 4.01
N MET A 41 -5.24 -5.25 5.26
CA MET A 41 -4.02 -5.89 5.83
C MET A 41 -4.09 -7.43 5.87
N LYS A 42 -5.28 -8.01 6.02
CA LYS A 42 -5.47 -9.47 5.98
C LYS A 42 -5.10 -10.03 4.59
N THR A 43 -5.53 -9.36 3.53
CA THR A 43 -5.23 -9.75 2.14
C THR A 43 -3.74 -9.61 1.83
N ALA A 44 -3.10 -8.52 2.29
CA ALA A 44 -1.65 -8.35 2.16
C ALA A 44 -0.86 -9.48 2.83
N ARG A 45 -1.25 -9.86 4.06
CA ARG A 45 -0.61 -10.96 4.80
C ARG A 45 -0.70 -12.28 4.04
N GLU A 46 -1.87 -12.61 3.52
CA GLU A 46 -2.08 -13.84 2.74
C GLU A 46 -1.24 -13.85 1.45
N GLY A 47 -1.24 -12.73 0.72
CA GLY A 47 -0.40 -12.57 -0.47
C GLY A 47 1.09 -12.74 -0.18
N LEU A 48 1.59 -12.11 0.89
CA LEU A 48 2.99 -12.23 1.31
C LEU A 48 3.39 -13.65 1.74
N TYR A 49 2.48 -14.37 2.41
CA TYR A 49 2.74 -15.75 2.80
C TYR A 49 2.97 -16.63 1.56
N GLN A 50 2.09 -16.52 0.57
CA GLN A 50 2.22 -17.26 -0.69
C GLN A 50 3.48 -16.82 -1.47
N TYR A 51 3.75 -15.52 -1.53
CA TYR A 51 4.92 -14.97 -2.21
C TYR A 51 6.24 -15.45 -1.60
N ARG A 52 6.31 -15.53 -0.27
CA ARG A 52 7.46 -16.08 0.46
C ARG A 52 7.76 -17.50 0.03
N THR A 53 6.74 -18.37 0.00
CA THR A 53 6.91 -19.78 -0.39
C THR A 53 7.43 -19.89 -1.83
N MET A 54 6.92 -19.06 -2.74
CA MET A 54 7.38 -18.99 -4.13
C MET A 54 8.86 -18.52 -4.23
N CYS A 55 9.24 -17.50 -3.46
CA CYS A 55 10.57 -16.91 -3.50
C CYS A 55 11.64 -17.82 -2.87
N GLN A 56 11.29 -18.66 -1.89
CA GLN A 56 12.23 -19.58 -1.25
C GLN A 56 12.94 -20.52 -2.24
N ALA A 57 12.27 -20.91 -3.32
CA ALA A 57 12.82 -21.83 -4.32
C ALA A 57 13.62 -21.13 -5.43
N ALA A 58 13.57 -19.80 -5.54
CA ALA A 58 14.06 -19.08 -6.72
C ALA A 58 14.87 -17.81 -6.42
N SER A 59 14.36 -16.92 -5.55
CA SER A 59 15.01 -15.64 -5.26
C SER A 59 14.56 -15.08 -3.91
N VAL A 60 15.39 -15.26 -2.89
CA VAL A 60 15.14 -14.70 -1.54
C VAL A 60 15.24 -13.16 -1.55
N GLY A 61 16.07 -12.58 -2.42
CA GLY A 61 16.24 -11.13 -2.54
C GLY A 61 14.96 -10.40 -2.96
N SER A 62 14.17 -11.00 -3.85
CA SER A 62 12.91 -10.41 -4.30
C SER A 62 11.89 -10.24 -3.15
N LEU A 63 11.85 -11.18 -2.20
CA LEU A 63 10.99 -11.04 -1.02
C LEU A 63 11.39 -9.82 -0.17
N GLN A 64 12.70 -9.59 -0.01
CA GLN A 64 13.21 -8.45 0.74
C GLN A 64 12.80 -7.13 0.08
N GLU A 65 12.98 -7.00 -1.23
CA GLU A 65 12.60 -5.79 -1.98
C GLU A 65 11.10 -5.49 -1.86
N VAL A 66 10.25 -6.51 -2.02
CA VAL A 66 8.80 -6.37 -1.89
C VAL A 66 8.38 -5.94 -0.48
N VAL A 67 9.00 -6.49 0.56
CA VAL A 67 8.69 -6.11 1.96
C VAL A 67 9.16 -4.70 2.27
N GLN A 68 10.33 -4.29 1.78
CA GLN A 68 10.82 -2.91 1.92
C GLN A 68 9.88 -1.93 1.21
N HIS A 69 9.43 -2.25 -0.01
CA HIS A 69 8.46 -1.46 -0.75
C HIS A 69 7.15 -1.31 0.02
N PHE A 70 6.59 -2.41 0.54
CA PHE A 70 5.35 -2.38 1.31
C PHE A 70 5.43 -1.47 2.54
N ARG A 71 6.55 -1.53 3.27
CA ARG A 71 6.79 -0.64 4.42
C ARG A 71 6.83 0.82 3.99
N LYS A 72 7.58 1.13 2.92
CA LYS A 72 7.68 2.49 2.37
C LYS A 72 6.31 3.04 1.97
N SER A 73 5.51 2.27 1.24
CA SER A 73 4.15 2.68 0.85
C SER A 73 3.24 2.93 2.06
N ALA A 74 3.35 2.12 3.11
CA ALA A 74 2.59 2.32 4.35
C ALA A 74 3.02 3.60 5.09
N GLU A 75 4.32 3.86 5.19
CA GLU A 75 4.88 5.08 5.80
C GLU A 75 4.47 6.33 5.02
N GLU A 76 4.54 6.28 3.69
CA GLU A 76 4.10 7.37 2.80
C GLU A 76 2.62 7.66 2.97
N LYS A 77 1.76 6.64 3.07
CA LYS A 77 0.32 6.84 3.26
C LYS A 77 0.00 7.48 4.62
N VAL A 78 0.75 7.12 5.66
CA VAL A 78 0.62 7.76 6.99
C VAL A 78 1.12 9.21 6.93
N SER A 79 2.23 9.48 6.25
CA SER A 79 2.76 10.83 6.07
C SER A 79 1.77 11.72 5.30
N GLU A 80 1.17 11.21 4.24
CA GLU A 80 0.16 11.90 3.44
C GLU A 80 -1.09 12.19 4.26
N ALA A 81 -1.59 11.22 5.02
CA ALA A 81 -2.74 11.42 5.91
C ALA A 81 -2.46 12.49 6.99
N LYS A 82 -1.23 12.54 7.54
CA LYS A 82 -0.82 13.59 8.48
C LYS A 82 -0.77 14.97 7.81
N LYS A 83 -0.13 15.08 6.65
CA LYS A 83 -0.08 16.35 5.89
C LYS A 83 -1.47 16.85 5.52
N GLN A 84 -2.37 15.97 5.08
CA GLN A 84 -3.75 16.35 4.78
C GLN A 84 -4.48 16.84 6.04
N LYS A 85 -4.26 16.18 7.19
CA LYS A 85 -4.81 16.64 8.46
C LYS A 85 -4.27 18.01 8.85
N ASP A 86 -2.96 18.21 8.77
CA ASP A 86 -2.30 19.47 9.14
C ASP A 86 -2.73 20.62 8.21
N LEU A 87 -2.87 20.36 6.92
CA LEU A 87 -3.41 21.32 5.94
C LEU A 87 -4.88 21.66 6.24
N ALA A 88 -5.71 20.65 6.55
CA ALA A 88 -7.11 20.88 6.91
C ALA A 88 -7.24 21.67 8.22
N SER A 89 -6.38 21.42 9.22
CA SER A 89 -6.35 22.18 10.47
C SER A 89 -5.82 23.60 10.29
N GLY A 90 -4.82 23.81 9.44
CA GLY A 90 -4.30 25.14 9.11
C GLY A 90 -5.31 26.00 8.35
N GLN A 91 -6.03 25.41 7.38
CA GLN A 91 -7.10 26.10 6.66
C GLN A 91 -8.26 26.50 7.59
N LEU A 92 -8.59 25.67 8.59
CA LEU A 92 -9.60 26.02 9.60
C LEU A 92 -9.16 27.18 10.49
N ALA A 93 -7.87 27.26 10.84
CA ALA A 93 -7.32 28.34 11.65
C ALA A 93 -7.30 29.68 10.90
N ASP A 94 -6.93 29.68 9.61
CA ASP A 94 -6.97 30.89 8.76
C ASP A 94 -8.41 31.43 8.57
N LEU A 95 -9.41 30.53 8.55
CA LEU A 95 -10.83 30.91 8.42
C LEU A 95 -11.39 31.54 9.71
N ASP A 96 -10.97 31.07 10.89
CA ASP A 96 -11.40 31.60 12.19
C ASP A 96 -10.78 32.99 12.47
N GLU A 97 -9.57 33.24 11.96
CA GLU A 97 -8.89 34.53 12.10
C GLU A 97 -9.49 35.64 11.20
N MET A 98 -10.24 35.27 10.15
CA MET A 98 -10.98 36.21 9.30
C MET A 98 -12.39 36.57 9.83
N GLU A 99 -12.93 35.87 10.84
CA GLU A 99 -14.28 36.13 11.39
C GLU A 99 -14.27 36.99 12.68
N SER A 100 -13.16 37.68 12.98
CA SER A 100 -13.13 38.70 14.03
C SER A 100 -13.09 40.12 13.45
N PRO A 101 -14.21 40.69 12.96
CA PRO A 101 -14.29 42.13 12.79
C PRO A 101 -14.24 42.76 14.19
N GLN A 102 -13.09 43.35 14.50
CA GLN A 102 -12.98 44.37 15.53
C GLN A 102 -14.02 45.46 15.23
N THR A 103 -15.04 45.60 16.06
CA THR A 103 -15.86 46.82 16.10
C THR A 103 -16.23 47.13 17.55
N ILE A 104 -15.43 48.07 18.08
CA ILE A 104 -15.74 49.18 18.99
C ILE A 104 -17.09 49.12 19.73
#